data_AF-A0AAW1QE15-F1
#
_entry.id   AF-A0AAW1QE15-F1
#
_cell.length_a   1.000
_cell.length_b   1.000
_cell.length_c   1.000
_cell.angle_alpha   90.00
_cell.angle_beta   90.00
_cell.angle_gamma   90.00
#
_symmetry.space_group_name_H-M   'P 1'
#
loop_
_entity.id
_entity.type
_entity.pdbx_description
1 polymer ?
#
loop_
_entity_poly.entity_id
_entity_poly.type
_entity_poly.pdbx_seq_one_letter_code
_entity_poly.pdbx_strand_id
1 'polypeptide(L)'
;MHSRSRPYLALPSRLSSSAKARQRMASEQLASEELKEFLRSIKAEYVQYAELLHEGTFTDKAELSGADKTDLVALGVPNGAAGLIIRTAQGIVQHCRDPATSAQALAASA
;
A
#
# COMPACT_ATOMS: atom_id res chain seq x y z
N MET A 1 69.91 9.59 6.31
CA MET A 1 69.47 8.21 6.64
C MET A 1 68.09 8.28 7.28
N HIS A 2 67.21 7.43 6.77
CA HIS A 2 65.80 7.13 7.05
C HIS A 2 65.12 7.61 8.35
N SER A 3 63.97 8.29 8.20
CA SER A 3 62.73 7.84 8.86
C SER A 3 61.48 8.43 8.17
N ARG A 4 60.85 7.59 7.35
CA ARG A 4 59.50 7.77 6.84
C ARG A 4 58.54 7.24 7.90
N SER A 5 57.82 8.11 8.60
CA SER A 5 56.65 7.71 9.39
C SER A 5 55.38 8.05 8.64
N ARG A 6 54.58 7.01 8.46
CA ARG A 6 53.43 6.88 7.56
C ARG A 6 52.27 7.78 8.03
N PRO A 7 51.51 8.41 7.12
CA PRO A 7 50.20 8.91 7.48
C PRO A 7 49.29 7.73 7.81
N TYR A 8 48.61 7.81 8.95
CA TYR A 8 47.68 6.78 9.39
C TYR A 8 46.60 6.55 8.33
N LEU A 9 46.51 5.28 7.97
CA LEU A 9 45.46 4.54 7.31
C LEU A 9 44.08 5.23 7.26
N ALA A 10 43.61 5.30 6.02
CA ALA A 10 42.22 5.37 5.61
C ALA A 10 41.28 4.54 6.51
N LEU A 11 40.27 5.22 7.06
CA LEU A 11 38.97 4.62 7.35
C LEU A 11 37.95 5.43 6.55
N PRO A 12 37.48 4.95 5.39
CA PRO A 12 36.26 5.49 4.83
C PRO A 12 35.12 5.10 5.77
N SER A 13 34.47 6.10 6.34
CA SER A 13 33.19 6.00 7.05
C SER A 13 32.10 5.48 6.11
N ARG A 14 32.17 4.21 5.70
CA ARG A 14 31.11 3.48 5.00
C ARG A 14 30.11 2.93 6.02
N LEU A 15 29.55 3.82 6.83
CA LEU A 15 28.34 3.57 7.60
C LEU A 15 27.27 4.59 7.21
N SER A 16 27.05 4.78 5.91
CA SER A 16 25.92 5.57 5.43
C SER A 16 25.45 5.11 4.05
N SER A 17 25.28 3.80 3.89
CA SER A 17 24.53 3.24 2.74
C SER A 17 23.42 2.27 3.16
N SER A 18 23.30 1.94 4.45
CA SER A 18 22.34 0.93 4.94
C SER A 18 20.99 1.52 5.39
N ALA A 19 20.91 2.82 5.67
CA ALA A 19 19.64 3.46 6.02
C ALA A 19 18.67 3.55 4.83
N LYS A 20 19.20 3.85 3.63
CA LYS A 20 18.37 4.03 2.42
C LYS A 20 17.78 2.71 1.89
N ALA A 21 18.48 1.59 2.07
CA ALA A 21 17.97 0.27 1.68
C ALA A 21 16.86 -0.24 2.62
N ARG A 22 16.96 0.04 3.93
CA ARG A 22 15.92 -0.32 4.91
C ARG A 22 14.63 0.48 4.70
N GLN A 23 14.74 1.74 4.30
CA GLN A 23 13.57 2.57 4.01
C GLN A 23 12.79 2.09 2.79
N ARG A 24 13.47 1.60 1.73
CA ARG A 24 12.79 1.04 0.55
C ARG A 24 11.92 -0.18 0.88
N MET A 25 12.47 -1.15 1.60
CA MET A 25 11.73 -2.34 1.98
C MET A 25 10.53 -2.05 2.89
N ALA A 26 10.67 -1.07 3.80
CA ALA A 26 9.57 -0.68 4.68
C ALA A 26 8.44 0.05 3.93
N SER A 27 8.76 0.88 2.92
CA SER A 27 7.74 1.53 2.09
C SER A 27 6.99 0.57 1.19
N GLU A 28 7.67 -0.47 0.67
CA GLU A 28 7.02 -1.52 -0.13
C GLU A 28 6.11 -2.40 0.76
N GLN A 29 6.52 -2.68 2.00
CA GLN A 29 5.65 -3.36 2.98
C GLN A 29 4.44 -2.51 3.38
N LEU A 30 4.62 -1.21 3.65
CA LEU A 30 3.51 -0.33 4.03
C LEU A 30 2.47 -0.18 2.91
N ALA A 31 2.92 -0.02 1.66
CA ALA A 31 2.01 0.03 0.50
C ALA A 31 1.21 -1.28 0.35
N SER A 32 1.86 -2.43 0.55
CA SER A 32 1.19 -3.73 0.53
C SER A 32 0.13 -3.87 1.63
N GLU A 33 0.39 -3.35 2.83
CA GLU A 33 -0.57 -3.41 3.94
C GLU A 33 -1.76 -2.46 3.73
N GLU A 34 -1.55 -1.23 3.24
CA GLU A 34 -2.64 -0.30 2.92
C GLU A 34 -3.58 -0.87 1.84
N LEU A 35 -3.02 -1.51 0.82
CA LEU A 35 -3.78 -2.20 -0.22
C LEU A 35 -4.60 -3.36 0.36
N LYS A 36 -4.01 -4.19 1.22
CA LYS A 36 -4.72 -5.29 1.89
C LYS A 36 -5.83 -4.79 2.79
N GLU A 37 -5.60 -3.72 3.56
CA GLU A 37 -6.62 -3.10 4.42
C GLU A 37 -7.78 -2.55 3.58
N PHE A 38 -7.49 -1.89 2.46
CA PHE A 38 -8.50 -1.41 1.53
C PHE A 38 -9.33 -2.57 0.96
N LEU A 39 -8.70 -3.64 0.47
CA LEU A 39 -9.40 -4.80 -0.06
C LEU A 39 -10.25 -5.50 1.02
N ARG A 40 -9.70 -5.65 2.23
CA ARG A 40 -10.40 -6.20 3.39
C ARG A 40 -11.63 -5.38 3.77
N SER A 41 -11.57 -4.06 3.63
CA SER A 41 -12.70 -3.13 3.86
C SER A 41 -13.86 -3.37 2.88
N ILE A 42 -13.58 -3.84 1.66
CA ILE A 42 -14.60 -4.24 0.69
C ILE A 42 -15.12 -5.64 1.01
N LYS A 43 -14.20 -6.60 1.12
CA LYS A 43 -14.47 -8.00 1.43
C LYS A 43 -13.19 -8.66 1.93
N ALA A 44 -13.26 -9.40 3.03
CA ALA A 44 -12.11 -10.12 3.57
C ALA A 44 -11.47 -11.09 2.55
N GLU A 45 -12.29 -11.70 1.69
CA GLU A 45 -11.84 -12.59 0.60
C GLU A 45 -10.98 -11.85 -0.45
N TYR A 46 -11.10 -10.53 -0.58
CA TYR A 46 -10.37 -9.79 -1.62
C TYR A 46 -8.90 -9.57 -1.28
N VAL A 47 -8.50 -9.81 -0.03
CA VAL A 47 -7.10 -9.73 0.41
C VAL A 47 -6.21 -10.69 -0.40
N GLN A 48 -6.74 -11.83 -0.85
CA GLN A 48 -6.01 -12.78 -1.70
C GLN A 48 -5.63 -12.18 -3.07
N TYR A 49 -6.35 -11.16 -3.53
CA TYR A 49 -6.04 -10.46 -4.77
C TYR A 49 -4.98 -9.36 -4.58
N ALA A 50 -4.62 -9.01 -3.35
CA ALA A 50 -3.62 -7.98 -3.07
C ALA A 50 -2.27 -8.33 -3.70
N GLU A 51 -1.86 -9.60 -3.63
CA GLU A 51 -0.60 -10.07 -4.23
C GLU A 51 -0.65 -10.00 -5.76
N LEU A 52 -1.77 -10.40 -6.38
CA LEU A 52 -1.97 -10.32 -7.83
C LEU A 52 -1.97 -8.88 -8.34
N LEU A 53 -2.61 -7.98 -7.60
CA LEU A 53 -2.63 -6.55 -7.90
C LEU A 53 -1.23 -5.93 -7.75
N HIS A 54 -0.52 -6.31 -6.69
CA HIS A 54 0.85 -5.85 -6.47
C HIS A 54 1.81 -6.33 -7.56
N GLU A 55 1.67 -7.59 -8.02
CA GLU A 55 2.41 -8.13 -9.17
C GLU A 55 2.07 -7.38 -10.47
N GLY A 56 0.80 -7.01 -10.62
CA GLY A 56 0.31 -6.14 -11.69
C GLY A 56 0.68 -4.66 -11.55
N THR A 57 1.61 -4.30 -10.65
CA THR A 57 2.08 -2.94 -10.36
C THR A 57 1.07 -1.99 -9.68
N PHE A 58 -0.10 -2.48 -9.30
CA PHE A 58 -1.08 -1.72 -8.53
C PHE A 58 -0.74 -1.78 -7.04
N THR A 59 0.02 -0.79 -6.55
CA THR A 59 0.48 -0.76 -5.15
C THR A 59 -0.48 -0.03 -4.22
N ASP A 60 -1.34 0.86 -4.74
CA ASP A 60 -2.15 1.75 -3.93
C ASP A 60 -3.56 1.99 -4.50
N LYS A 61 -4.44 2.49 -3.65
CA LYS A 61 -5.83 2.83 -4.01
C LYS A 61 -5.91 3.83 -5.18
N ALA A 62 -4.96 4.76 -5.28
CA ALA A 62 -4.93 5.75 -6.35
C ALA A 62 -4.77 5.10 -7.73
N GLU A 63 -3.83 4.17 -7.84
CA GLU A 63 -3.60 3.37 -9.05
C GLU A 63 -4.85 2.55 -9.40
N LEU A 64 -5.47 1.91 -8.40
CA LEU A 64 -6.71 1.14 -8.59
C LEU A 64 -7.92 2.00 -9.01
N SER A 65 -7.94 3.28 -8.64
CA SER A 65 -9.01 4.20 -9.02
C SER A 65 -8.96 4.54 -10.52
N GLY A 66 -7.75 4.58 -11.10
CA GLY A 66 -7.52 4.81 -12.53
C GLY A 66 -7.41 3.53 -13.36
N ALA A 67 -7.29 2.37 -12.70
CA ALA A 67 -7.16 1.08 -13.36
C ALA A 67 -8.40 0.69 -14.17
N ASP A 68 -8.19 0.06 -15.31
CA ASP A 68 -9.26 -0.53 -16.09
C ASP A 68 -9.66 -1.88 -15.51
N LYS A 69 -10.96 -2.15 -15.54
CA LYS A 69 -11.49 -3.46 -15.09
C LYS A 69 -10.83 -4.62 -15.84
N THR A 70 -10.49 -4.39 -17.11
CA THR A 70 -9.84 -5.37 -17.98
C THR A 70 -8.46 -5.76 -17.45
N ASP A 71 -7.70 -4.83 -16.89
CA ASP A 71 -6.37 -5.09 -16.33
C ASP A 71 -6.46 -5.99 -15.10
N LEU A 72 -7.40 -5.68 -14.19
CA LEU A 72 -7.65 -6.52 -13.02
C LEU A 72 -8.11 -7.93 -13.40
N VAL A 73 -8.95 -8.05 -14.43
CA VAL A 73 -9.40 -9.35 -14.94
C VAL A 73 -8.25 -10.13 -15.58
N ALA A 74 -7.35 -9.46 -16.29
CA ALA A 74 -6.15 -10.10 -16.86
C ALA A 74 -5.22 -10.65 -15.78
N LEU A 75 -5.18 -10.03 -14.59
CA LEU A 75 -4.45 -10.50 -13.41
C LEU A 75 -5.15 -11.67 -12.67
N GLY A 76 -6.31 -12.12 -13.17
CA GLY A 76 -7.07 -13.21 -12.56
C GLY A 76 -8.09 -12.77 -11.49
N VAL A 77 -8.31 -11.47 -11.32
CA VAL A 77 -9.40 -10.98 -10.45
C VAL A 77 -10.74 -11.17 -11.15
N PRO A 78 -11.75 -11.81 -10.52
CA PRO A 78 -13.04 -11.99 -11.16
C PRO A 78 -13.70 -10.65 -11.48
N ASN A 79 -14.37 -10.57 -12.64
CA ASN A 79 -14.97 -9.34 -13.17
C ASN A 79 -15.87 -8.60 -12.16
N GLY A 80 -16.65 -9.36 -11.38
CA GLY A 80 -17.47 -8.80 -10.30
C GLY A 80 -16.66 -8.16 -9.17
N ALA A 81 -15.54 -8.77 -8.77
CA ALA A 81 -14.64 -8.22 -7.76
C ALA A 81 -13.87 -7.01 -8.30
N ALA A 82 -13.33 -7.09 -9.52
CA ALA A 82 -12.61 -6.00 -10.17
C ALA A 82 -13.46 -4.72 -10.26
N GLY A 83 -14.72 -4.83 -10.68
CA GLY A 83 -15.64 -3.70 -10.73
C GLY A 83 -15.93 -3.10 -9.35
N LEU A 84 -16.05 -3.93 -8.32
CA LEU A 84 -16.25 -3.48 -6.94
C LEU A 84 -15.01 -2.77 -6.38
N ILE A 85 -13.83 -3.31 -6.62
CA ILE A 85 -12.55 -2.75 -6.18
C ILE A 85 -12.35 -1.35 -6.77
N ILE A 86 -12.47 -1.21 -8.09
CA ILE A 86 -12.31 0.07 -8.80
C ILE A 86 -13.35 1.08 -8.32
N ARG A 87 -14.63 0.68 -8.24
CA ARG A 87 -15.72 1.59 -7.84
C ARG A 87 -15.59 2.03 -6.37
N THR A 88 -15.04 1.18 -5.50
CA THR A 88 -14.73 1.55 -4.10
C THR A 88 -13.48 2.42 -4.03
N ALA A 89 -12.49 2.19 -4.90
CA ALA A 89 -11.28 3.01 -4.99
C ALA A 89 -11.63 4.44 -5.45
N GLN A 90 -12.56 4.58 -6.40
CA GLN A 90 -13.12 5.86 -6.83
C GLN A 90 -14.00 6.53 -5.77
N GLY A 91 -14.27 5.89 -4.62
CA GLY A 91 -15.16 6.42 -3.58
C GLY A 91 -16.64 6.40 -3.94
N ILE A 92 -17.02 5.75 -5.05
CA ILE A 92 -18.42 5.63 -5.50
C ILE A 92 -19.18 4.61 -4.64
N VAL A 93 -18.51 3.52 -4.24
CA VAL A 93 -19.04 2.61 -3.23
C VAL A 93 -18.50 3.06 -1.88
N GLN A 94 -19.21 3.99 -1.23
CA GLN A 94 -19.05 4.13 0.21
C GLN A 94 -19.73 2.91 0.83
N HIS A 95 -18.92 1.93 1.25
CA HIS A 95 -19.39 0.88 2.14
C HIS A 95 -20.10 1.61 3.28
N CYS A 96 -21.41 1.41 3.42
CA CYS A 96 -22.20 1.99 4.50
C CYS A 96 -21.57 1.53 5.82
N ARG A 97 -20.66 2.35 6.34
CA ARG A 97 -20.03 2.14 7.63
C ARG A 97 -21.06 2.60 8.66
N ASP A 98 -21.93 1.65 8.98
CA ASP A 98 -22.66 1.52 10.23
C ASP A 98 -23.65 2.64 10.62
N PRO A 99 -24.96 2.34 10.80
CA PRO A 99 -25.92 3.28 11.37
C PRO A 99 -25.65 3.64 12.85
N ALA A 100 -24.67 3.04 13.53
CA ALA A 100 -24.34 3.36 14.93
C ALA A 100 -23.85 4.80 15.16
N THR A 101 -23.40 5.52 14.13
CA THR A 101 -23.06 6.94 14.22
C THR A 101 -24.29 7.86 14.06
N SER A 102 -25.40 7.34 13.50
CA SER A 102 -26.61 8.15 13.30
C SER A 102 -27.42 8.36 14.58
N ALA A 103 -27.20 7.53 15.62
CA ALA A 103 -27.84 7.71 16.93
C ALA A 103 -27.17 8.79 17.80
N GLN A 104 -25.86 9.03 17.63
CA GLN A 104 -25.16 10.08 18.39
C GLN A 104 -25.43 11.49 17.86
N ALA A 105 -25.79 11.63 16.58
CA ALA A 105 -26.14 12.93 15.99
C ALA A 105 -27.51 13.47 16.46
N LEU A 106 -28.40 12.62 16.99
CA LEU A 106 -29.72 13.03 17.48
C LEU A 106 -29.76 13.29 19.00
N ALA A 107 -28.76 12.82 19.74
CA ALA A 107 -28.62 13.07 21.18
C ALA A 107 -27.95 14.43 21.51
N ALA A 108 -27.32 15.09 20.54
CA ALA A 108 -26.76 16.44 20.70
C ALA A 108 -27.76 17.56 20.35
N SER A 109 -29.02 17.22 20.05
CA SER A 109 -30.07 18.20 19.73
C SER A 109 -31.34 18.01 20.56
N ALA A 110 -31.26 17.28 21.68
CA ALA A 110 -32.31 17.17 22.68
C ALA A 110 -31.92 17.97 23.94
#